data_AF-A0A6B2CMT0-F1
#
_entry.id   AF-A0A6B2CMT0-F1
#
_cell.length_a   1.000
_cell.length_b   1.000
_cell.length_c   1.000
_cell.angle_alpha   90.00
_cell.angle_beta   90.00
_cell.angle_gamma   90.00
#
_symmetry.space_group_name_H-M   'P 1'
#
loop_
_entity.id
_entity.type
_entity.pdbx_description
1 polymer ?
#
loop_
_entity_poly.entity_id
_entity_poly.type
_entity_poly.pdbx_seq_one_letter_code
_entity_poly.pdbx_strand_id
1 'polypeptide(L)'
;ALAESPLGSISLEDLVNVNRALLTSGASISEINTVRRHLSKVKGGGLVKAARPSEVYGLYASDVPGDAIHDIGSGPTAVDPTTFKDALSVLDFYGLIDAIPKSVVEVLEKGARGLIEETLKPGSPDAARAHNWIVARNMDVLEELERGLKERGFNVLVLTSMLQGESREVAKVLAALAAEVIRSGRPVRRPAALILGGETSVTVRGSGRGGRNQELALAWSLEAKRLGIGHDEAALLAIATDGVDGPTDAAGAVVTSAVPQELSSIGINPLRALSNNDSYEALEAIGALIKTGPTGTNLNNVIVVFVW
;
A
#
# COMPACT_ATOMS: atom_id res chain seq x y z
N ALA A 1 -1.50 -14.23 7.95
CA ALA A 1 -0.48 -15.29 7.97
C ALA A 1 -0.08 -15.68 9.38
N LEU A 2 0.35 -14.74 10.24
CA LEU A 2 0.81 -15.04 11.61
C LEU A 2 -0.30 -15.48 12.58
N ALA A 3 -1.48 -14.85 12.49
CA ALA A 3 -2.66 -15.21 13.28
C ALA A 3 -3.81 -15.61 12.35
N GLU A 4 -4.15 -16.90 12.34
CA GLU A 4 -5.25 -17.45 11.57
C GLU A 4 -5.89 -18.63 12.30
N SER A 5 -7.22 -18.73 12.20
CA SER A 5 -7.96 -19.90 12.61
C SER A 5 -9.14 -20.09 11.66
N PRO A 6 -9.09 -21.08 10.75
CA PRO A 6 -10.16 -21.30 9.77
C PRO A 6 -11.53 -21.55 10.42
N LEU A 7 -12.59 -21.07 9.77
CA LEU A 7 -13.97 -21.22 10.22
C LEU A 7 -14.55 -22.59 9.82
N GLY A 8 -15.30 -23.22 10.74
CA GLY A 8 -16.00 -24.47 10.46
C GLY A 8 -15.07 -25.61 10.03
N SER A 9 -15.38 -26.21 8.88
CA SER A 9 -14.67 -27.34 8.27
C SER A 9 -13.55 -26.93 7.29
N ILE A 10 -13.29 -25.62 7.15
CA ILE A 10 -12.27 -25.11 6.23
C ILE A 10 -10.88 -25.50 6.71
N SER A 11 -10.04 -26.02 5.83
CA SER A 11 -8.63 -26.27 6.12
C SER A 11 -7.78 -25.02 5.87
N LEU A 12 -6.57 -24.97 6.42
CA LEU A 12 -5.64 -23.87 6.09
C LEU A 12 -5.26 -23.89 4.59
N GLU A 13 -5.15 -25.07 4.00
CA GLU A 13 -4.87 -25.23 2.57
C GLU A 13 -6.02 -24.67 1.71
N ASP A 14 -7.27 -24.86 2.14
CA ASP A 14 -8.42 -24.26 1.46
C ASP A 14 -8.34 -22.73 1.44
N LEU A 15 -7.97 -22.11 2.57
CA LEU A 15 -7.78 -20.65 2.64
C LEU A 15 -6.67 -20.17 1.69
N VAL A 16 -5.56 -20.91 1.61
CA VAL A 16 -4.46 -20.59 0.70
C VAL A 16 -4.93 -20.65 -0.76
N ASN A 17 -5.72 -21.66 -1.12
CA ASN A 17 -6.25 -21.84 -2.47
C ASN A 17 -7.24 -20.72 -2.86
N VAL A 18 -8.18 -20.39 -1.98
CA VAL A 18 -9.11 -19.26 -2.18
C VAL A 18 -8.34 -17.95 -2.36
N ASN A 19 -7.35 -17.71 -1.49
CA ASN A 19 -6.56 -16.50 -1.55
C ASN A 19 -5.77 -16.37 -2.86
N ARG A 20 -5.18 -17.48 -3.33
CA ARG A 20 -4.48 -17.52 -4.61
C ARG A 20 -5.44 -17.22 -5.76
N ALA A 21 -6.62 -17.85 -5.77
CA ALA A 21 -7.63 -17.65 -6.80
C ALA A 21 -8.06 -16.17 -6.91
N LEU A 22 -8.36 -15.53 -5.78
CA LEU A 22 -8.73 -14.12 -5.73
C LEU A 22 -7.59 -13.19 -6.20
N LEU A 23 -6.35 -13.46 -5.80
CA LEU A 23 -5.20 -12.68 -6.26
C LEU A 23 -5.03 -12.77 -7.79
N THR A 24 -5.23 -13.97 -8.35
CA THR A 24 -5.12 -14.19 -9.80
C THR A 24 -6.32 -13.67 -10.60
N SER A 25 -7.48 -13.48 -9.98
CA SER A 25 -8.68 -12.96 -10.64
C SER A 25 -8.67 -11.44 -10.79
N GLY A 26 -7.70 -10.75 -10.17
CA GLY A 26 -7.64 -9.29 -10.14
C GLY A 26 -8.57 -8.66 -9.11
N ALA A 27 -9.02 -9.43 -8.11
CA ALA A 27 -9.82 -8.89 -7.02
C ALA A 27 -9.05 -7.80 -6.26
N SER A 28 -9.75 -6.72 -5.93
CA SER A 28 -9.19 -5.64 -5.12
C SER A 28 -8.88 -6.14 -3.70
N ILE A 29 -7.97 -5.45 -3.02
CA ILE A 29 -7.60 -5.82 -1.64
C ILE A 29 -8.80 -5.80 -0.68
N SER A 30 -9.75 -4.88 -0.88
CA SER A 30 -10.96 -4.78 -0.05
C SER A 30 -11.90 -5.97 -0.27
N GLU A 31 -12.06 -6.42 -1.52
CA GLU A 31 -12.84 -7.62 -1.86
C GLU A 31 -12.18 -8.89 -1.30
N ILE A 32 -10.85 -9.00 -1.43
CA ILE A 32 -10.08 -10.10 -0.84
C ILE A 32 -10.27 -10.13 0.68
N ASN A 33 -10.15 -8.99 1.36
CA ASN A 33 -10.32 -8.90 2.80
C ASN A 33 -11.74 -9.21 3.24
N THR A 34 -12.74 -8.82 2.44
CA THR A 34 -14.14 -9.19 2.66
C THR A 34 -14.30 -10.70 2.70
N VAL A 35 -13.80 -11.43 1.71
CA VAL A 35 -13.84 -12.90 1.73
C VAL A 35 -13.04 -13.47 2.91
N ARG A 36 -11.80 -13.02 3.12
CA ARG A 36 -10.92 -13.54 4.19
C ARG A 36 -11.52 -13.42 5.59
N ARG A 37 -12.19 -12.31 5.91
CA ARG A 37 -12.81 -12.12 7.22
C ARG A 37 -13.90 -13.15 7.50
N HIS A 38 -14.69 -13.51 6.48
CA HIS A 38 -15.80 -14.46 6.59
C HIS A 38 -15.36 -15.94 6.60
N LEU A 39 -14.07 -16.22 6.38
CA LEU A 39 -13.52 -17.58 6.44
C LEU A 39 -12.67 -17.84 7.69
N SER A 40 -12.61 -16.88 8.61
CA SER A 40 -11.75 -16.91 9.79
C SER A 40 -12.54 -16.76 11.08
N LYS A 41 -12.13 -17.46 12.13
CA LYS A 41 -12.65 -17.30 13.50
C LYS A 41 -12.07 -16.10 14.24
N VAL A 42 -10.93 -15.55 13.77
CA VAL A 42 -10.21 -14.49 14.48
C VAL A 42 -10.33 -13.12 13.80
N LYS A 43 -10.49 -13.08 12.48
CA LYS A 43 -10.65 -11.83 11.71
C LYS A 43 -12.07 -11.27 11.84
N GLY A 44 -12.29 -10.04 11.37
CA GLY A 44 -13.61 -9.40 11.39
C GLY A 44 -14.24 -9.34 12.78
N GLY A 45 -13.43 -8.98 13.78
CA GLY A 45 -13.84 -8.92 15.19
C GLY A 45 -13.98 -10.28 15.87
N GLY A 46 -13.49 -11.36 15.25
CA GLY A 46 -13.54 -12.71 15.79
C GLY A 46 -12.87 -12.85 17.16
N LEU A 47 -11.80 -12.10 17.45
CA LEU A 47 -11.19 -12.08 18.79
C LEU A 47 -12.12 -11.48 19.85
N VAL A 48 -12.90 -10.45 19.51
CA VAL A 48 -13.89 -9.86 20.44
C VAL A 48 -14.96 -10.89 20.80
N LYS A 49 -15.41 -11.68 19.80
CA LYS A 49 -16.38 -12.75 20.02
C LYS A 49 -15.80 -13.90 20.85
N ALA A 50 -14.55 -14.29 20.59
CA ALA A 50 -13.87 -15.34 21.32
C ALA A 50 -13.59 -14.94 22.79
N ALA A 51 -13.37 -13.65 23.06
CA ALA A 51 -13.08 -13.12 24.39
C ALA A 51 -14.33 -12.86 25.25
N ARG A 52 -15.53 -13.32 24.86
CA ARG A 52 -16.76 -13.13 25.65
C ARG A 52 -16.56 -13.63 27.10
N PRO A 53 -16.98 -12.85 28.12
CA PRO A 53 -17.63 -11.52 28.09
C PRO A 53 -16.65 -10.33 28.26
N SER A 54 -15.34 -10.54 28.23
CA SER A 54 -14.32 -9.52 28.52
C SER A 54 -14.27 -8.38 27.51
N GLU A 55 -13.84 -7.20 27.94
CA GLU A 55 -13.49 -6.11 27.03
C GLU A 55 -12.19 -6.43 26.27
N VAL A 56 -12.10 -5.93 25.04
CA VAL A 56 -10.94 -6.13 24.15
C VAL A 56 -10.45 -4.78 23.66
N TYR A 57 -9.15 -4.54 23.86
CA TYR A 57 -8.47 -3.30 23.52
C TYR A 57 -7.49 -3.58 22.38
N GLY A 58 -7.74 -3.01 21.19
CA GLY A 58 -6.89 -3.13 20.01
C GLY A 58 -6.10 -1.86 19.76
N LEU A 59 -4.78 -1.98 19.68
CA LEU A 59 -3.88 -0.90 19.29
C LEU A 59 -3.29 -1.24 17.92
N TYR A 60 -3.55 -0.40 16.93
CA TYR A 60 -3.23 -0.65 15.53
C TYR A 60 -2.14 0.29 15.04
N ALA A 61 -1.14 -0.27 14.35
CA ALA A 61 -0.29 0.47 13.43
C ALA A 61 -0.83 0.22 12.02
N SER A 62 -1.17 1.27 11.29
CA SER A 62 -1.84 1.17 10.00
C SER A 62 -0.85 1.13 8.85
N ASP A 63 -0.83 -0.01 8.17
CA ASP A 63 -0.23 -0.22 6.85
C ASP A 63 -1.28 -0.18 5.73
N VAL A 64 -2.48 0.34 5.99
CA VAL A 64 -3.58 0.39 5.02
C VAL A 64 -3.82 1.84 4.58
N PRO A 65 -3.72 2.16 3.27
CA PRO A 65 -4.11 3.47 2.76
C PRO A 65 -5.55 3.84 3.19
N GLY A 66 -5.70 4.97 3.87
CA GLY A 66 -6.99 5.44 4.39
C GLY A 66 -7.39 4.89 5.75
N ASP A 67 -6.53 4.10 6.40
CA ASP A 67 -6.66 3.70 7.81
C ASP A 67 -7.97 2.98 8.17
N ALA A 68 -8.56 2.26 7.21
CA ALA A 68 -9.74 1.44 7.44
C ALA A 68 -9.41 0.30 8.43
N ILE A 69 -9.79 0.50 9.69
CA ILE A 69 -9.37 -0.37 10.80
C ILE A 69 -9.76 -1.85 10.65
N HIS A 70 -10.84 -2.14 9.92
CA HIS A 70 -11.30 -3.50 9.64
C HIS A 70 -10.47 -4.21 8.56
N ASP A 71 -9.63 -3.47 7.83
CA ASP A 71 -8.68 -4.02 6.87
C ASP A 71 -7.28 -4.20 7.47
N ILE A 72 -6.90 -3.40 8.49
CA ILE A 72 -5.60 -3.53 9.18
C ILE A 72 -5.54 -4.89 9.89
N GLY A 73 -4.65 -5.76 9.43
CA GLY A 73 -4.59 -7.15 9.90
C GLY A 73 -5.90 -7.93 9.73
N SER A 74 -6.79 -7.49 8.83
CA SER A 74 -8.18 -7.96 8.69
C SER A 74 -9.05 -7.76 9.94
N GLY A 75 -8.73 -6.73 10.75
CA GLY A 75 -9.58 -6.22 11.81
C GLY A 75 -10.00 -7.25 12.86
N PRO A 76 -9.07 -7.96 13.53
CA PRO A 76 -9.41 -9.05 14.45
C PRO A 76 -10.22 -8.59 15.68
N THR A 77 -10.13 -7.31 16.04
CA THR A 77 -10.93 -6.68 17.11
C THR A 77 -11.84 -5.58 16.60
N ALA A 78 -11.88 -5.33 15.29
CA ALA A 78 -12.70 -4.30 14.68
C ALA A 78 -14.07 -4.84 14.27
N VAL A 79 -15.06 -3.95 14.20
CA VAL A 79 -16.32 -4.28 13.54
C VAL A 79 -16.09 -4.42 12.04
N ASP A 80 -16.74 -5.40 11.43
CA ASP A 80 -16.76 -5.64 9.99
C ASP A 80 -18.12 -5.20 9.44
N PRO A 81 -18.19 -4.25 8.50
CA PRO A 81 -19.46 -3.86 7.89
C PRO A 81 -19.95 -4.84 6.80
N THR A 82 -19.07 -5.68 6.25
CA THR A 82 -19.36 -6.60 5.12
C THR A 82 -19.96 -7.91 5.60
N THR A 83 -20.71 -8.65 4.80
CA THR A 83 -21.45 -9.84 5.21
C THR A 83 -21.02 -11.10 4.47
N PHE A 84 -21.47 -12.27 4.94
CA PHE A 84 -21.34 -13.53 4.19
C PHE A 84 -21.89 -13.42 2.76
N LYS A 85 -22.95 -12.63 2.54
CA LYS A 85 -23.52 -12.40 1.20
C LYS A 85 -22.60 -11.57 0.33
N ASP A 86 -21.91 -10.59 0.90
CA ASP A 86 -20.92 -9.79 0.17
C ASP A 86 -19.73 -10.67 -0.23
N ALA A 87 -19.27 -11.54 0.68
CA ALA A 87 -18.21 -12.51 0.37
C ALA A 87 -18.60 -13.47 -0.76
N LEU A 88 -19.84 -14.00 -0.77
CA LEU A 88 -20.35 -14.80 -1.89
C LEU A 88 -20.44 -13.99 -3.18
N SER A 89 -20.95 -12.76 -3.11
CA SER A 89 -21.07 -11.87 -4.28
C SER A 89 -19.72 -11.59 -4.92
N VAL A 90 -18.66 -11.40 -4.12
CA VAL A 90 -17.29 -11.24 -4.62
C VAL A 90 -16.86 -12.50 -5.37
N LEU A 91 -17.01 -13.68 -4.78
CA LEU A 91 -16.59 -14.92 -5.41
C LEU A 91 -17.37 -15.20 -6.71
N ASP A 92 -18.67 -14.92 -6.73
CA ASP A 92 -19.52 -15.07 -7.90
C ASP A 92 -19.16 -14.09 -9.03
N PHE A 93 -18.92 -12.81 -8.69
CA PHE A 93 -18.50 -11.78 -9.64
C PHE A 93 -17.22 -12.17 -10.41
N TYR A 94 -16.26 -12.80 -9.74
CA TYR A 94 -15.04 -13.30 -10.35
C TYR A 94 -15.15 -14.73 -10.92
N GLY A 95 -16.34 -15.34 -10.89
CA GLY A 95 -16.59 -16.70 -11.41
C GLY A 95 -15.83 -17.79 -10.65
N LEU A 96 -15.57 -17.58 -9.35
CA LEU A 96 -14.70 -18.44 -8.54
C LEU A 96 -15.46 -19.52 -7.75
N ILE A 97 -16.80 -19.45 -7.67
CA ILE A 97 -17.60 -20.38 -6.84
C ILE A 97 -17.29 -21.85 -7.14
N ASP A 98 -17.20 -22.21 -8.42
CA ASP A 98 -16.89 -23.59 -8.84
C ASP A 98 -15.39 -23.93 -8.82
N ALA A 99 -14.52 -22.92 -8.70
CA ALA A 99 -13.07 -23.05 -8.77
C ALA A 99 -12.39 -23.17 -7.40
N ILE A 100 -13.11 -22.90 -6.32
CA ILE A 100 -12.61 -22.95 -4.94
C ILE A 100 -13.10 -24.20 -4.20
N PRO A 101 -12.49 -24.56 -3.06
CA PRO A 101 -12.90 -25.72 -2.29
C PRO A 101 -14.37 -25.66 -1.84
N LYS A 102 -15.10 -26.77 -1.99
CA LYS A 102 -16.52 -26.88 -1.59
C LYS A 102 -16.75 -26.55 -0.10
N SER A 103 -15.78 -26.88 0.76
CA SER A 103 -15.80 -26.55 2.20
C SER A 103 -16.00 -25.05 2.45
N VAL A 104 -15.40 -24.20 1.61
CA VAL A 104 -15.48 -22.74 1.69
C VAL A 104 -16.86 -22.26 1.26
N VAL A 105 -17.33 -22.71 0.09
CA VAL A 105 -18.66 -22.35 -0.45
C VAL A 105 -19.75 -22.73 0.55
N GLU A 106 -19.71 -23.96 1.08
CA GLU A 106 -20.69 -24.42 2.07
C GLU A 106 -20.71 -23.57 3.34
N VAL A 107 -19.55 -23.14 3.86
CA VAL A 107 -19.47 -22.27 5.03
C VAL A 107 -20.11 -20.91 4.73
N LEU A 108 -19.77 -20.31 3.60
CA LEU A 108 -20.33 -19.01 3.20
C LEU A 108 -21.84 -19.08 2.97
N GLU A 109 -22.35 -20.13 2.32
CA GLU A 109 -23.79 -20.34 2.12
C GLU A 109 -24.55 -20.61 3.42
N LYS A 110 -23.93 -21.34 4.37
CA LYS A 110 -24.50 -21.53 5.71
C LYS A 110 -24.54 -20.20 6.47
N GLY A 111 -23.48 -19.40 6.38
CA GLY A 111 -23.41 -18.05 6.93
C GLY A 111 -24.47 -17.12 6.34
N ALA A 112 -24.62 -17.08 5.02
CA ALA A 112 -25.62 -16.27 4.33
C ALA A 112 -27.08 -16.65 4.67
N ARG A 113 -27.31 -17.90 5.12
CA ARG A 113 -28.59 -18.39 5.65
C ARG A 113 -28.77 -18.18 7.16
N GLY A 114 -27.78 -17.60 7.85
CA GLY A 114 -27.82 -17.36 9.30
C GLY A 114 -27.57 -18.61 10.16
N LEU A 115 -27.04 -19.70 9.57
CA LEU A 115 -26.69 -20.92 10.31
C LEU A 115 -25.32 -20.84 10.99
N ILE A 116 -24.50 -19.89 10.56
CA ILE A 116 -23.22 -19.54 11.19
C ILE A 116 -23.32 -18.08 11.60
N GLU A 117 -22.87 -17.77 12.82
CA GLU A 117 -22.83 -16.40 13.31
C GLU A 117 -21.96 -15.55 12.37
N GLU A 118 -22.46 -14.38 12.01
CA GLU A 118 -21.76 -13.43 11.16
C GLU A 118 -20.44 -12.92 11.80
N THR A 119 -19.58 -12.19 11.10
CA THR A 119 -18.50 -11.38 11.71
C THR A 119 -19.05 -10.33 12.70
N LEU A 120 -18.20 -9.63 13.44
CA LEU A 120 -18.64 -8.64 14.42
C LEU A 120 -19.28 -7.44 13.72
N LYS A 121 -20.61 -7.32 13.76
CA LYS A 121 -21.31 -6.23 13.07
C LYS A 121 -21.32 -4.92 13.86
N PRO A 122 -21.32 -3.77 13.17
CA PRO A 122 -21.74 -2.51 13.75
C PRO A 122 -23.10 -2.64 14.44
N GLY A 123 -23.22 -2.11 15.65
CA GLY A 123 -24.46 -2.16 16.45
C GLY A 123 -24.75 -3.50 17.13
N SER A 124 -23.92 -4.53 16.97
CA SER A 124 -24.05 -5.76 17.77
C SER A 124 -23.74 -5.49 19.25
N PRO A 125 -24.36 -6.22 20.20
CA PRO A 125 -24.05 -6.06 21.62
C PRO A 125 -22.56 -6.25 21.95
N ASP A 126 -21.89 -7.14 21.22
CA ASP A 126 -20.45 -7.37 21.38
C ASP A 126 -19.58 -6.22 20.89
N ALA A 127 -20.07 -5.38 19.97
CA ALA A 127 -19.31 -4.22 19.50
C ALA A 127 -19.03 -3.22 20.62
N ALA A 128 -19.88 -3.18 21.66
CA ALA A 128 -19.66 -2.33 22.84
C ALA A 128 -18.44 -2.74 23.67
N ARG A 129 -17.92 -3.97 23.49
CA ARG A 129 -16.72 -4.50 24.17
C ARG A 129 -15.43 -4.29 23.37
N ALA A 130 -15.54 -3.78 22.14
CA ALA A 130 -14.42 -3.59 21.24
C ALA A 130 -13.95 -2.14 21.28
N HIS A 131 -12.78 -1.90 21.88
CA HIS A 131 -12.16 -0.59 21.95
C HIS A 131 -10.90 -0.58 21.10
N ASN A 132 -10.89 0.22 20.02
CA ASN A 132 -9.81 0.18 19.04
C ASN A 132 -9.26 1.58 18.78
N TRP A 133 -7.94 1.68 18.74
CA TRP A 133 -7.21 2.91 18.41
C TRP A 133 -6.15 2.62 17.36
N ILE A 134 -6.04 3.52 16.39
CA ILE A 134 -4.89 3.55 15.49
C ILE A 134 -3.86 4.48 16.12
N VAL A 135 -2.75 3.91 16.56
CA VAL A 135 -1.70 4.61 17.32
C VAL A 135 -0.51 5.02 16.46
N ALA A 136 -0.44 4.52 15.24
CA ALA A 136 0.54 4.91 14.24
C ALA A 136 -0.07 4.80 12.84
N ARG A 137 0.08 5.86 12.04
CA ARG A 137 -0.46 6.00 10.69
C ARG A 137 0.62 6.54 9.77
N ASN A 138 0.47 6.30 8.47
CA ASN A 138 1.28 6.98 7.46
C ASN A 138 1.20 8.52 7.63
N MET A 139 0.01 9.06 7.90
CA MET A 139 -0.18 10.50 8.09
C MET A 139 0.68 11.08 9.24
N ASP A 140 0.90 10.31 10.32
CA ASP A 140 1.74 10.79 11.43
C ASP A 140 3.19 11.01 10.98
N VAL A 141 3.69 10.18 10.04
CA VAL A 141 5.01 10.36 9.40
C VAL A 141 5.01 11.58 8.47
N LEU A 142 3.94 11.79 7.70
CA LEU A 142 3.84 12.92 6.78
C LEU A 142 3.77 14.27 7.51
N GLU A 143 3.02 14.34 8.61
CA GLU A 143 2.91 15.53 9.47
C GLU A 143 4.25 15.89 10.13
N GLU A 144 5.02 14.88 10.55
CA GLU A 144 6.37 15.07 11.08
C GLU A 144 7.33 15.63 10.02
N LEU A 145 7.27 15.09 8.80
CA LEU A 145 8.03 15.59 7.65
C LEU A 145 7.61 17.01 7.28
N GLU A 146 6.31 17.31 7.30
CA GLU A 146 5.79 18.64 7.04
C GLU A 146 6.37 19.66 8.02
N ARG A 147 6.37 19.35 9.33
CA ARG A 147 6.95 20.21 10.35
C ARG A 147 8.44 20.43 10.09
N GLY A 148 9.20 19.36 9.89
CA GLY A 148 10.65 19.44 9.67
C GLY A 148 11.04 20.21 8.41
N LEU A 149 10.26 20.11 7.33
CA LEU A 149 10.51 20.85 6.08
C LEU A 149 10.10 22.32 6.19
N LYS A 150 9.00 22.65 6.88
CA LYS A 150 8.63 24.05 7.16
C LYS A 150 9.71 24.77 7.98
N GLU A 151 10.26 24.11 8.99
CA GLU A 151 11.38 24.64 9.80
C GLU A 151 12.64 24.91 8.96
N ARG A 152 12.81 24.19 7.84
CA ARG A 152 13.91 24.37 6.88
C ARG A 152 13.58 25.38 5.77
N GLY A 153 12.44 26.06 5.84
CA GLY A 153 12.07 27.15 4.94
C GLY A 153 11.29 26.73 3.69
N PHE A 154 10.83 25.49 3.60
CA PHE A 154 9.97 25.06 2.49
C PHE A 154 8.51 25.48 2.71
N ASN A 155 7.85 25.85 1.61
CA ASN A 155 6.39 25.84 1.55
C ASN A 155 5.94 24.39 1.31
N VAL A 156 5.28 23.80 2.29
CA VAL A 156 4.92 22.38 2.24
C VAL A 156 3.44 22.21 1.92
N LEU A 157 3.12 21.23 1.08
CA LEU A 157 1.77 20.76 0.83
C LEU A 157 1.71 19.23 0.95
N VAL A 158 1.02 18.73 1.98
CA VAL A 158 0.66 17.31 2.07
C VAL A 158 -0.53 17.06 1.15
N LEU A 159 -0.34 16.31 0.07
CA LEU A 159 -1.38 16.06 -0.93
C LEU A 159 -2.33 14.94 -0.51
N THR A 160 -1.80 13.83 -0.01
CA THR A 160 -2.59 12.65 0.40
C THR A 160 -1.74 11.63 1.16
N SER A 161 -2.36 10.89 2.08
CA SER A 161 -1.81 9.64 2.66
C SER A 161 -2.43 8.38 2.04
N MET A 162 -3.24 8.55 1.00
CA MET A 162 -4.03 7.50 0.35
C MET A 162 -3.58 7.23 -1.08
N LEU A 163 -2.34 7.61 -1.42
CA LEU A 163 -1.81 7.42 -2.77
C LEU A 163 -1.81 5.92 -3.12
N GLN A 164 -2.44 5.59 -4.25
CA GLN A 164 -2.50 4.24 -4.78
C GLN A 164 -2.39 4.30 -6.30
N GLY A 165 -1.99 3.18 -6.90
CA GLY A 165 -1.88 3.04 -8.35
C GLY A 165 -0.53 2.50 -8.79
N GLU A 166 -0.40 2.36 -10.10
CA GLU A 166 0.82 1.85 -10.74
C GLU A 166 1.94 2.90 -10.64
N SER A 167 3.08 2.48 -10.09
CA SER A 167 4.18 3.37 -9.67
C SER A 167 4.68 4.26 -10.81
N ARG A 168 4.84 3.70 -12.01
CA ARG A 168 5.26 4.44 -13.21
C ARG A 168 4.23 5.46 -13.73
N GLU A 169 2.94 5.27 -13.42
CA GLU A 169 1.88 6.20 -13.83
C GLU A 169 1.74 7.34 -12.81
N VAL A 170 1.81 7.00 -11.51
CA VAL A 170 1.88 7.98 -10.42
C VAL A 170 3.07 8.92 -10.63
N ALA A 171 4.23 8.38 -10.99
CA ALA A 171 5.43 9.15 -11.27
C ALA A 171 5.20 10.26 -12.32
N LYS A 172 4.40 10.00 -13.36
CA LYS A 172 4.12 11.00 -14.40
C LYS A 172 3.31 12.17 -13.86
N VAL A 173 2.31 11.88 -13.03
CA VAL A 173 1.50 12.90 -12.36
C VAL A 173 2.38 13.75 -11.45
N LEU A 174 3.28 13.13 -10.68
CA LEU A 174 4.19 13.85 -9.79
C LEU A 174 5.19 14.75 -10.54
N ALA A 175 5.69 14.31 -11.70
CA ALA A 175 6.54 15.14 -12.56
C ALA A 175 5.77 16.32 -13.16
N ALA A 176 4.51 16.11 -13.57
CA ALA A 176 3.64 17.18 -14.04
C ALA A 176 3.34 18.22 -12.94
N LEU A 177 3.12 17.77 -11.69
CA LEU A 177 2.96 18.67 -10.55
C LEU A 177 4.22 19.49 -10.28
N ALA A 178 5.40 18.88 -10.34
CA ALA A 178 6.67 19.60 -10.23
C ALA A 178 6.80 20.68 -11.31
N ALA A 179 6.52 20.32 -12.57
CA ALA A 179 6.54 21.26 -13.69
C ALA A 179 5.56 22.44 -13.50
N GLU A 180 4.36 22.17 -12.97
CA GLU A 180 3.38 23.23 -12.69
C GLU A 180 3.86 24.18 -11.59
N VAL A 181 4.47 23.64 -10.52
CA VAL A 181 5.08 24.45 -9.45
C VAL A 181 6.19 25.34 -10.01
N ILE A 182 7.07 24.82 -10.88
CA ILE A 182 8.14 25.58 -11.52
C ILE A 182 7.57 26.72 -12.35
N ARG A 183 6.58 26.40 -13.20
CA ARG A 183 6.03 27.33 -14.21
C ARG A 183 5.11 28.40 -13.64
N SER A 184 4.26 28.05 -12.68
CA SER A 184 3.18 28.93 -12.22
C SER A 184 3.17 29.17 -10.71
N GLY A 185 4.00 28.46 -9.94
CA GLY A 185 3.99 28.51 -8.48
C GLY A 185 2.71 27.93 -7.85
N ARG A 186 2.00 27.07 -8.59
CA ARG A 186 0.81 26.35 -8.12
C ARG A 186 1.11 24.85 -8.00
N PRO A 187 0.46 24.13 -7.06
CA PRO A 187 -0.46 24.63 -6.04
C PRO A 187 0.25 25.33 -4.86
N VAL A 188 1.58 25.30 -4.82
CA VAL A 188 2.42 25.84 -3.74
C VAL A 188 3.62 26.58 -4.31
N ARG A 189 4.05 27.67 -3.66
CA ARG A 189 5.18 28.50 -4.13
C ARG A 189 6.53 27.87 -3.78
N ARG A 190 7.52 28.12 -4.62
CA ARG A 190 8.91 27.71 -4.39
C ARG A 190 9.58 28.54 -3.27
N PRO A 191 10.51 27.99 -2.47
CA PRO A 191 10.92 26.57 -2.45
C PRO A 191 9.78 25.71 -1.89
N ALA A 192 9.44 24.64 -2.60
CA ALA A 192 8.25 23.83 -2.32
C ALA A 192 8.62 22.38 -2.00
N ALA A 193 7.82 21.75 -1.14
CA ALA A 193 7.83 20.31 -0.92
C ALA A 193 6.40 19.77 -0.99
N LEU A 194 6.13 18.93 -1.99
CA LEU A 194 4.88 18.17 -2.09
C LEU A 194 5.09 16.83 -1.39
N ILE A 195 4.34 16.57 -0.33
CA ILE A 195 4.42 15.33 0.46
C ILE A 195 3.25 14.43 0.10
N LEU A 196 3.53 13.17 -0.16
CA LEU A 196 2.52 12.13 -0.36
C LEU A 196 2.90 10.88 0.42
N GLY A 197 1.90 10.10 0.79
CA GLY A 197 2.08 8.77 1.30
C GLY A 197 0.95 7.85 0.88
N GLY A 198 1.13 6.57 1.13
CA GLY A 198 0.26 5.50 0.64
C GLY A 198 1.07 4.35 0.05
N GLU A 199 0.41 3.57 -0.79
CA GLU A 199 0.92 2.29 -1.28
C GLU A 199 0.73 2.17 -2.79
N THR A 200 1.82 2.35 -3.56
CA THR A 200 1.80 2.07 -5.00
C THR A 200 2.11 0.60 -5.26
N SER A 201 1.79 0.15 -6.48
CA SER A 201 2.08 -1.20 -6.95
C SER A 201 2.96 -1.17 -8.19
N VAL A 202 3.53 -2.33 -8.52
CA VAL A 202 4.26 -2.57 -9.76
C VAL A 202 3.69 -3.80 -10.43
N THR A 203 3.23 -3.63 -11.66
CA THR A 203 2.97 -4.78 -12.54
C THR A 203 4.29 -5.32 -13.06
N VAL A 204 4.72 -6.47 -12.54
CA VAL A 204 5.95 -7.14 -12.98
C VAL A 204 5.75 -7.73 -14.38
N ARG A 205 6.56 -7.27 -15.32
CA ARG A 205 6.56 -7.67 -16.74
C ARG A 205 7.92 -8.23 -17.18
N GLY A 206 8.99 -7.81 -16.52
CA GLY A 206 10.35 -8.25 -16.79
C GLY A 206 10.88 -9.24 -15.76
N SER A 207 12.18 -9.46 -15.84
CA SER A 207 12.95 -10.33 -14.92
C SER A 207 13.97 -9.56 -14.09
N GLY A 208 13.93 -8.22 -14.16
CA GLY A 208 14.80 -7.34 -13.40
C GLY A 208 14.49 -7.33 -11.91
N ARG A 209 15.36 -6.64 -11.17
CA ARG A 209 15.20 -6.43 -9.74
C ARG A 209 14.83 -4.97 -9.47
N GLY A 210 13.88 -4.76 -8.56
CA GLY A 210 13.39 -3.43 -8.24
C GLY A 210 12.28 -3.45 -7.22
N GLY A 211 11.89 -2.26 -6.79
CA GLY A 211 10.73 -2.03 -5.95
C GLY A 211 9.88 -0.90 -6.49
N ARG A 212 8.75 -0.65 -5.84
CA ARG A 212 7.75 0.35 -6.24
C ARG A 212 8.28 1.78 -6.08
N ASN A 213 9.02 2.06 -5.01
CA ASN A 213 9.60 3.39 -4.79
C ASN A 213 10.75 3.66 -5.76
N GLN A 214 11.59 2.65 -6.01
CA GLN A 214 12.65 2.70 -7.02
C GLN A 214 12.09 2.87 -8.44
N GLU A 215 11.03 2.13 -8.79
CA GLU A 215 10.36 2.25 -10.09
C GLU A 215 9.70 3.63 -10.25
N LEU A 216 9.01 4.12 -9.22
CA LEU A 216 8.45 5.47 -9.19
C LEU A 216 9.53 6.53 -9.40
N ALA A 217 10.66 6.43 -8.71
CA ALA A 217 11.78 7.36 -8.85
C ALA A 217 12.37 7.36 -10.27
N LEU A 218 12.70 6.19 -10.81
CA LEU A 218 13.24 6.10 -12.17
C LEU A 218 12.26 6.64 -13.22
N ALA A 219 10.98 6.29 -13.10
CA ALA A 219 9.93 6.78 -13.99
C ALA A 219 9.72 8.30 -13.86
N TRP A 220 9.79 8.85 -12.65
CA TRP A 220 9.65 10.29 -12.41
C TRP A 220 10.78 11.05 -13.07
N SER A 221 12.01 10.57 -12.94
CA SER A 221 13.17 11.23 -13.53
C SER A 221 13.12 11.23 -15.07
N LEU A 222 12.69 10.11 -15.68
CA LEU A 222 12.43 10.03 -17.11
C LEU A 222 11.39 11.05 -17.57
N GLU A 223 10.28 11.17 -16.83
CA GLU A 223 9.22 12.11 -17.15
C GLU A 223 9.64 13.57 -16.90
N ALA A 224 10.36 13.85 -15.81
CA ALA A 224 10.89 15.17 -15.49
C ALA A 224 11.81 15.67 -16.60
N LYS A 225 12.72 14.80 -17.09
CA LYS A 225 13.56 15.09 -18.26
C LYS A 225 12.72 15.36 -19.50
N ARG A 226 11.68 14.55 -19.76
CA ARG A 226 10.77 14.72 -20.91
C ARG A 226 10.03 16.06 -20.86
N LEU A 227 9.63 16.51 -19.67
CA LEU A 227 8.96 17.79 -19.43
C LEU A 227 9.91 18.99 -19.42
N GLY A 228 11.21 18.77 -19.51
CA GLY A 228 12.22 19.83 -19.55
C GLY A 228 12.54 20.44 -18.18
N ILE A 229 12.27 19.72 -17.09
CA ILE A 229 12.65 20.14 -15.73
C ILE A 229 14.18 20.07 -15.61
N GLY A 230 14.82 21.16 -15.20
CA GLY A 230 16.25 21.24 -14.89
C GLY A 230 16.63 20.35 -13.72
N HIS A 231 17.85 19.80 -13.74
CA HIS A 231 18.34 18.89 -12.69
C HIS A 231 18.52 19.56 -11.33
N ASP A 232 18.64 20.90 -11.33
CA ASP A 232 18.73 21.80 -10.19
C ASP A 232 17.39 22.46 -9.83
N GLU A 233 16.31 22.18 -10.56
CA GLU A 233 14.98 22.75 -10.30
C GLU A 233 14.09 21.84 -9.44
N ALA A 234 14.26 20.53 -9.49
CA ALA A 234 13.46 19.59 -8.71
C ALA A 234 14.16 18.26 -8.42
N ALA A 235 13.74 17.63 -7.33
CA ALA A 235 14.14 16.28 -6.95
C ALA A 235 12.92 15.49 -6.43
N LEU A 236 12.96 14.17 -6.58
CA LEU A 236 12.00 13.27 -5.96
C LEU A 236 12.70 12.30 -5.02
N LEU A 237 12.17 12.19 -3.82
CA LEU A 237 12.46 11.16 -2.83
C LEU A 237 11.26 10.21 -2.77
N ALA A 238 11.48 8.90 -2.84
CA ALA A 238 10.46 7.90 -2.56
C ALA A 238 11.07 6.76 -1.73
N ILE A 239 10.49 6.45 -0.58
CA ILE A 239 10.99 5.42 0.34
C ILE A 239 9.84 4.64 1.00
N ALA A 240 10.08 3.36 1.27
CA ALA A 240 9.28 2.52 2.15
C ALA A 240 9.71 2.76 3.61
N THR A 241 8.74 2.96 4.50
CA THR A 241 9.02 3.24 5.92
C THR A 241 9.59 2.04 6.67
N ASP A 242 9.43 0.82 6.16
CA ASP A 242 10.04 -0.40 6.69
C ASP A 242 11.51 -0.59 6.31
N GLY A 243 12.01 0.24 5.39
CA GLY A 243 13.37 0.21 4.90
C GLY A 243 13.62 -0.78 3.77
N VAL A 244 12.57 -1.40 3.23
CA VAL A 244 12.67 -2.45 2.18
C VAL A 244 11.67 -2.18 1.05
N ASP A 245 12.19 -1.97 -0.15
CA ASP A 245 11.42 -1.74 -1.36
C ASP A 245 11.60 -2.88 -2.36
N GLY A 246 10.56 -3.73 -2.49
CA GLY A 246 10.62 -4.94 -3.28
C GLY A 246 11.61 -5.98 -2.71
N PRO A 247 12.04 -6.97 -3.52
CA PRO A 247 13.04 -7.96 -3.11
C PRO A 247 14.47 -7.36 -3.18
N THR A 248 14.71 -6.26 -2.46
CA THR A 248 15.99 -5.52 -2.46
C THR A 248 16.45 -5.14 -1.06
N ASP A 249 17.68 -4.63 -0.92
CA ASP A 249 18.23 -4.09 0.34
C ASP A 249 18.05 -2.56 0.48
N ALA A 250 17.32 -1.94 -0.46
CA ALA A 250 17.07 -0.51 -0.48
C ALA A 250 15.65 -0.20 -0.01
N ALA A 251 15.48 0.92 0.69
CA ALA A 251 14.18 1.48 1.05
C ALA A 251 13.52 2.20 -0.12
N GLY A 252 14.29 2.60 -1.12
CA GLY A 252 13.82 3.43 -2.23
C GLY A 252 14.96 4.22 -2.86
N ALA A 253 14.68 5.43 -3.32
CA ALA A 253 15.66 6.25 -4.04
C ALA A 253 15.39 7.76 -3.94
N VAL A 254 16.43 8.53 -4.23
CA VAL A 254 16.36 9.98 -4.46
C VAL A 254 16.93 10.29 -5.84
N VAL A 255 16.21 11.09 -6.63
CA VAL A 255 16.53 11.33 -8.04
C VAL A 255 16.25 12.77 -8.44
N THR A 256 16.98 13.27 -9.45
CA THR A 256 16.67 14.49 -10.20
C THR A 256 16.43 14.13 -11.67
N SER A 257 16.11 15.09 -12.53
CA SER A 257 15.97 14.85 -13.99
C SER A 257 17.30 14.49 -14.70
N ALA A 258 18.44 14.53 -14.00
CA ALA A 258 19.74 14.14 -14.55
C ALA A 258 19.90 12.62 -14.75
N VAL A 259 19.23 11.80 -13.92
CA VAL A 259 19.43 10.34 -13.85
C VAL A 259 19.40 9.64 -15.22
N PRO A 260 18.44 9.90 -16.14
CA PRO A 260 18.46 9.28 -17.47
C PRO A 260 19.74 9.56 -18.27
N GLN A 261 20.33 10.74 -18.11
CA GLN A 261 21.58 11.11 -18.77
C GLN A 261 22.78 10.41 -18.11
N GLU A 262 22.80 10.35 -16.77
CA GLU A 262 23.84 9.67 -16.00
C GLU A 262 23.87 8.16 -16.30
N LEU A 263 22.70 7.52 -16.37
CA LEU A 263 22.61 6.11 -16.77
C LEU A 263 23.09 5.89 -18.20
N SER A 264 22.67 6.76 -19.13
CA SER A 264 23.07 6.62 -20.53
C SER A 264 24.58 6.82 -20.73
N SER A 265 25.24 7.68 -19.95
CA SER A 265 26.69 7.92 -20.06
C SER A 265 27.54 6.72 -19.63
N ILE A 266 26.99 5.83 -18.79
CA ILE A 266 27.61 4.57 -18.38
C ILE A 266 27.06 3.36 -19.16
N GLY A 267 26.30 3.59 -20.24
CA GLY A 267 25.80 2.54 -21.13
C GLY A 267 24.53 1.82 -20.66
N ILE A 268 23.89 2.30 -19.59
CA ILE A 268 22.60 1.76 -19.12
C ILE A 268 21.46 2.50 -19.81
N ASN A 269 20.57 1.77 -20.48
CA ASN A 269 19.38 2.36 -21.08
C ASN A 269 18.25 2.46 -20.03
N PRO A 270 17.86 3.68 -19.58
CA PRO A 270 16.90 3.84 -18.50
C PRO A 270 15.48 3.38 -18.88
N LEU A 271 15.08 3.52 -20.15
CA LEU A 271 13.78 3.03 -20.62
C LEU A 271 13.72 1.49 -20.61
N ARG A 272 14.83 0.83 -20.95
CA ARG A 272 14.94 -0.64 -20.89
C ARG A 272 14.97 -1.14 -19.44
N ALA A 273 15.65 -0.44 -18.55
CA ALA A 273 15.63 -0.76 -17.12
C ALA A 273 14.20 -0.68 -16.57
N LEU A 274 13.49 0.41 -16.86
CA LEU A 274 12.09 0.57 -16.43
C LEU A 274 11.15 -0.49 -17.03
N SER A 275 11.30 -0.81 -18.32
CA SER A 275 10.43 -1.81 -18.97
C SER A 275 10.68 -3.23 -18.48
N ASN A 276 11.91 -3.55 -18.02
CA ASN A 276 12.28 -4.84 -17.46
C ASN A 276 12.08 -4.93 -15.93
N ASN A 277 11.49 -3.92 -15.29
CA ASN A 277 11.38 -3.81 -13.83
C ASN A 277 12.74 -3.92 -13.11
N ASP A 278 13.78 -3.33 -13.72
CA ASP A 278 15.18 -3.41 -13.27
C ASP A 278 15.66 -2.08 -12.68
N SER A 279 14.79 -1.42 -11.90
CA SER A 279 15.07 -0.10 -11.32
C SER A 279 16.18 -0.13 -10.28
N TYR A 280 16.36 -1.26 -9.58
CA TYR A 280 17.40 -1.42 -8.58
C TYR A 280 18.79 -1.30 -9.19
N GLU A 281 19.11 -2.13 -10.20
CA GLU A 281 20.44 -2.19 -10.80
C GLU A 281 20.80 -0.87 -11.49
N ALA A 282 19.82 -0.23 -12.15
CA ALA A 282 20.01 1.08 -12.74
C ALA A 282 20.36 2.14 -11.69
N LEU A 283 19.55 2.27 -10.64
CA LEU A 283 19.74 3.31 -9.62
C LEU A 283 20.97 3.04 -8.74
N GLU A 284 21.32 1.78 -8.50
CA GLU A 284 22.56 1.41 -7.78
C GLU A 284 23.80 1.85 -8.55
N ALA A 285 23.82 1.68 -9.89
CA ALA A 285 24.97 2.01 -10.73
C ALA A 285 25.40 3.49 -10.67
N ILE A 286 24.49 4.38 -10.23
CA ILE A 286 24.75 5.81 -10.06
C ILE A 286 24.65 6.28 -8.60
N GLY A 287 24.48 5.35 -7.64
CA GLY A 287 24.41 5.68 -6.21
C GLY A 287 23.15 6.44 -5.79
N ALA A 288 22.04 6.29 -6.51
CA ALA A 288 20.77 6.98 -6.23
C ALA A 288 19.86 6.25 -5.21
N LEU A 289 20.23 5.04 -4.79
CA LEU A 289 19.47 4.25 -3.83
C LEU A 289 19.63 4.75 -2.39
N ILE A 290 18.56 4.62 -1.61
CA ILE A 290 18.56 4.87 -0.17
C ILE A 290 18.49 3.54 0.55
N LYS A 291 19.54 3.22 1.30
CA LYS A 291 19.64 1.98 2.09
C LYS A 291 19.62 2.33 3.58
N THR A 292 18.44 2.25 4.20
CA THR A 292 18.27 2.50 5.64
C THR A 292 18.55 1.27 6.49
N GLY A 293 18.45 0.07 5.88
CA GLY A 293 18.24 -1.17 6.63
C GLY A 293 16.81 -1.26 7.20
N PRO A 294 16.45 -2.39 7.81
CA PRO A 294 15.12 -2.58 8.39
C PRO A 294 14.89 -1.60 9.55
N THR A 295 13.79 -0.86 9.49
CA THR A 295 13.48 0.18 10.50
C THR A 295 12.71 -0.36 11.70
N GLY A 296 12.09 -1.55 11.55
CA GLY A 296 11.27 -2.18 12.59
C GLY A 296 9.82 -1.68 12.65
N THR A 297 9.37 -0.86 11.70
CA THR A 297 7.98 -0.42 11.55
C THR A 297 7.54 -0.49 10.09
N ASN A 298 6.25 -0.51 9.79
CA ASN A 298 5.74 -0.35 8.43
C ASN A 298 4.47 0.48 8.45
N LEU A 299 4.55 1.69 7.91
CA LEU A 299 3.47 2.65 7.73
C LEU A 299 3.40 3.07 6.25
N ASN A 300 3.64 2.14 5.33
CA ASN A 300 3.66 2.33 3.86
C ASN A 300 4.79 3.24 3.35
N ASN A 301 4.58 3.89 2.20
CA ASN A 301 5.57 4.71 1.53
C ASN A 301 5.43 6.19 1.87
N VAL A 302 6.55 6.89 1.76
CA VAL A 302 6.67 8.34 1.83
C VAL A 302 7.32 8.80 0.53
N ILE A 303 6.68 9.77 -0.12
CA ILE A 303 7.17 10.40 -1.34
C ILE A 303 7.22 11.91 -1.11
N VAL A 304 8.34 12.53 -1.47
CA VAL A 304 8.52 13.98 -1.41
C VAL A 304 9.04 14.48 -2.75
N VAL A 305 8.32 15.43 -3.34
CA VAL A 305 8.77 16.17 -4.53
C VAL A 305 9.24 17.55 -4.08
N PHE A 306 10.54 17.77 -4.16
CA PHE A 306 11.18 19.06 -3.88
C PHE A 306 11.23 19.89 -5.16
N VAL A 307 10.94 21.18 -5.05
CA VAL A 307 11.05 22.14 -6.16
C VAL A 307 11.67 23.44 -5.66
N TRP A 308 12.76 23.88 -6.30
CA TRP A 308 13.63 24.99 -5.85
C TRP A 308 13.33 26.31 -6.55
#